data_AF-A0A6N9Z7C6-F1
#
_entry.id   AF-A0A6N9Z7C6-F1
#
_cell.length_a   1.000
_cell.length_b   1.000
_cell.length_c   1.000
_cell.angle_alpha   90.00
_cell.angle_beta   90.00
_cell.angle_gamma   90.00
#
_symmetry.space_group_name_H-M   'P 1'
#
loop_
_entity.id
_entity.type
_entity.pdbx_description
1 polymer ?
#
loop_
_entity_poly.entity_id
_entity_poly.type
_entity_poly.pdbx_seq_one_letter_code
_entity_poly.pdbx_strand_id
1 'polypeptide(L)'
;MAQVGAVRLTSASAATYTPGSAAVSFDSTCSFMVSHPNIVAIFQRSVFYSKNEKYMYSCILSLSEHRGTRMCIASAARQPNRPKGPIMAKHILVIQGSPTKGGNADMLADAFIEGVESAGNTATKLTLADMNIAPFTGYDQPADDMTTVMEQMKAADGIVIATPTYWMQFSAQIKAMMDRLPFDAHDDLAGKESALLVAGASPEDVLAKNVLGYYEMCFGESLGWRIKGSVLAAGVFAPGQVAGTPYLDKARELGREF
;
A
#
# COMPACT_ATOMS: atom_id res chain seq x y z
N MET A 1 13.21 8.96 -38.49
CA MET A 1 12.65 10.31 -38.64
C MET A 1 11.13 10.18 -38.73
N ALA A 2 10.41 10.56 -37.68
CA ALA A 2 8.95 10.70 -37.71
C ALA A 2 8.64 12.15 -37.33
N GLN A 3 7.90 12.86 -38.18
CA GLN A 3 7.48 14.24 -37.94
C GLN A 3 6.50 14.29 -36.77
N VAL A 4 6.83 15.09 -35.75
CA VAL A 4 5.91 15.42 -34.65
C VAL A 4 5.21 16.72 -35.04
N GLY A 5 3.90 16.67 -35.26
CA GLY A 5 3.08 17.85 -35.55
C GLY A 5 3.00 18.78 -34.33
N ALA A 6 3.13 20.09 -34.58
CA ALA A 6 3.01 21.12 -33.55
C ALA A 6 1.54 21.40 -33.22
N VAL A 7 1.17 21.31 -31.93
CA VAL A 7 -0.15 21.76 -31.45
C VAL A 7 0.00 23.15 -30.84
N ARG A 8 -0.72 24.14 -31.41
CA ARG A 8 -0.86 25.49 -30.84
C ARG A 8 -1.89 25.45 -29.71
N LEU A 9 -1.48 25.77 -28.49
CA LEU A 9 -2.40 26.05 -27.39
C LEU A 9 -2.60 27.56 -27.28
N THR A 10 -3.71 28.06 -27.82
CA THR A 10 -4.21 29.41 -27.54
C THR A 10 -5.33 29.30 -26.52
N SER A 11 -5.15 29.93 -25.36
CA SER A 11 -6.13 30.31 -24.32
C SER A 11 -7.36 29.42 -24.09
N ALA A 12 -7.45 28.89 -22.86
CA ALA A 12 -8.65 28.39 -22.17
C ALA A 12 -9.95 28.32 -23.01
N SER A 13 -10.23 27.16 -23.61
CA SER A 13 -11.59 26.76 -23.96
C SER A 13 -11.67 25.23 -24.08
N ALA A 14 -12.78 24.67 -23.61
CA ALA A 14 -13.12 23.25 -23.65
C ALA A 14 -12.78 22.60 -25.00
N ALA A 15 -12.00 21.52 -24.98
CA ALA A 15 -11.69 20.74 -26.17
C ALA A 15 -12.82 19.73 -26.44
N THR A 16 -13.48 19.88 -27.59
CA THR A 16 -14.42 18.91 -28.16
C THR A 16 -13.69 17.65 -28.63
N TYR A 17 -14.35 16.52 -28.41
CA TYR A 17 -13.85 15.16 -28.65
C TYR A 17 -13.68 14.83 -30.15
N THR A 18 -12.54 14.25 -30.50
CA THR A 18 -12.34 13.49 -31.75
C THR A 18 -11.91 12.06 -31.39
N PRO A 19 -12.55 11.00 -31.92
CA PRO A 19 -12.22 9.63 -31.55
C PRO A 19 -10.88 9.21 -32.18
N GLY A 20 -9.93 8.75 -31.36
CA GLY A 20 -8.72 8.08 -31.85
C GLY A 20 -7.40 8.34 -31.10
N SER A 21 -7.37 9.14 -30.03
CA SER A 21 -6.14 9.38 -29.25
C SER A 21 -6.32 9.06 -27.77
N ALA A 22 -5.29 8.44 -27.17
CA ALA A 22 -5.28 8.01 -25.78
C ALA A 22 -5.34 9.23 -24.84
N ALA A 23 -6.37 9.29 -23.99
CA ALA A 23 -6.54 10.36 -23.01
C ALA A 23 -5.56 10.21 -21.83
N VAL A 24 -4.95 11.33 -21.43
CA VAL A 24 -4.20 11.48 -20.18
C VAL A 24 -4.93 12.52 -19.34
N SER A 25 -5.42 12.15 -18.17
CA SER A 25 -6.04 13.05 -17.19
C SER A 25 -4.97 13.68 -16.30
N PHE A 26 -5.13 14.96 -15.96
CA PHE A 26 -4.23 15.72 -15.09
C PHE A 26 -4.92 16.04 -13.77
N ASP A 27 -4.20 15.85 -12.66
CA ASP A 27 -4.56 16.37 -11.34
C ASP A 27 -3.36 17.16 -10.80
N SER A 28 -3.58 18.36 -10.24
CA SER A 28 -2.50 19.29 -9.90
C SER A 28 -2.67 19.91 -8.51
N THR A 29 -1.74 19.62 -7.62
CA THR A 29 -1.47 20.41 -6.41
C THR A 29 -0.02 20.89 -6.44
N CYS A 30 0.20 22.21 -6.38
CA CYS A 30 1.52 22.85 -6.44
C CYS A 30 1.81 23.57 -5.12
N SER A 31 3.03 23.45 -4.59
CA SER A 31 3.55 24.28 -3.49
C SER A 31 4.70 25.17 -4.01
N PHE A 32 4.72 26.43 -3.58
CA PHE A 32 5.67 27.46 -4.05
C PHE A 32 6.75 27.72 -3.00
N MET A 33 8.02 27.84 -3.43
CA MET A 33 9.09 28.43 -2.61
C MET A 33 9.86 29.43 -3.47
N VAL A 34 9.82 30.72 -3.09
CA VAL A 34 10.45 31.82 -3.82
C VAL A 34 11.80 32.13 -3.18
N SER A 35 12.88 32.10 -3.96
CA SER A 35 14.16 32.71 -3.56
C SER A 35 14.63 33.65 -4.67
N HIS A 36 14.73 34.94 -4.32
CA HIS A 36 15.17 36.12 -5.10
C HIS A 36 14.14 36.85 -6.00
N PRO A 37 14.15 38.20 -5.98
CA PRO A 37 13.05 39.04 -6.51
C PRO A 37 12.95 39.14 -8.04
N ASN A 38 13.82 38.48 -8.81
CA ASN A 38 13.80 38.55 -10.29
C ASN A 38 13.98 37.17 -10.99
N ILE A 39 13.87 36.05 -10.27
CA ILE A 39 13.92 34.70 -10.86
C ILE A 39 12.76 33.88 -10.28
N VAL A 40 11.80 33.53 -11.14
CA VAL A 40 10.79 32.51 -10.83
C VAL A 40 11.26 31.21 -11.48
N ALA A 41 11.96 30.37 -10.73
CA ALA A 41 12.27 29.01 -11.17
C ALA A 41 11.07 28.11 -10.85
N ILE A 42 10.26 27.79 -11.87
CA ILE A 42 9.17 26.82 -11.74
C ILE A 42 9.77 25.43 -11.92
N PHE A 43 10.02 24.70 -10.83
CA PHE A 43 10.33 23.27 -10.89
C PHE A 43 9.03 22.48 -10.86
N GLN A 44 8.41 22.30 -12.03
CA GLN A 44 7.29 21.37 -12.15
C GLN A 44 7.84 19.96 -12.33
N ARG A 45 7.97 19.21 -11.22
CA ARG A 45 8.36 17.80 -11.27
C ARG A 45 7.12 16.94 -11.51
N SER A 46 6.62 16.95 -12.74
CA SER A 46 5.52 16.04 -13.13
C SER A 46 6.11 14.65 -13.39
N VAL A 47 5.74 13.67 -12.57
CA VAL A 47 6.06 12.25 -12.80
C VAL A 47 4.90 11.66 -13.61
N PHE A 48 5.18 11.18 -14.82
CA PHE A 48 4.18 10.55 -15.68
C PHE A 48 4.22 9.03 -15.48
N TYR A 49 3.08 8.42 -15.13
CA TYR A 49 2.90 6.97 -15.14
C TYR A 49 2.15 6.55 -16.42
N SER A 50 2.74 5.61 -17.17
CA SER A 50 2.08 4.94 -18.30
C SER A 50 1.60 3.55 -17.85
N LYS A 51 0.39 3.14 -18.24
CA LYS A 51 -0.28 1.87 -17.89
C LYS A 51 0.44 0.59 -18.39
N ASN A 52 1.65 0.68 -18.94
CA ASN A 52 2.49 -0.48 -19.27
C ASN A 52 3.80 -0.38 -18.48
N GLU A 53 3.96 -1.25 -17.48
CA GLU A 53 4.98 -1.26 -16.41
C GLU A 53 6.46 -1.42 -16.84
N LYS A 54 7.02 -0.58 -17.73
CA LYS A 54 8.46 -0.71 -18.04
C LYS A 54 9.33 0.54 -17.99
N TYR A 55 8.79 1.75 -17.88
CA TYR A 55 9.66 2.94 -17.97
C TYR A 55 9.19 4.12 -17.12
N MET A 56 10.14 4.70 -16.37
CA MET A 56 9.97 5.97 -15.64
C MET A 56 10.59 7.09 -16.48
N TYR A 57 9.78 8.05 -16.91
CA TYR A 57 10.25 9.23 -17.64
C TYR A 57 10.32 10.44 -16.71
N SER A 58 11.49 11.05 -16.57
CA SER A 58 11.66 12.35 -15.92
C SER A 58 11.71 13.42 -17.02
N CYS A 59 10.75 14.33 -17.03
CA CYS A 59 10.77 15.50 -17.90
C CYS A 59 11.30 16.69 -17.08
N ILE A 60 12.41 17.28 -17.50
CA ILE A 60 12.87 18.57 -16.94
C ILE A 60 12.37 19.64 -17.92
N LEU A 61 11.35 20.39 -17.50
CA LEU A 61 10.94 21.60 -18.22
C LEU A 61 11.92 22.71 -17.84
N SER A 62 12.80 23.08 -18.77
CA SER A 62 13.62 24.28 -18.64
C SER A 62 13.03 25.37 -19.52
N LEU A 63 12.62 26.49 -18.93
CA LEU A 63 12.18 27.68 -19.65
C LEU A 63 13.42 28.54 -19.95
N SER A 64 13.78 28.69 -21.23
CA SER A 64 14.73 29.73 -21.66
C SER A 64 14.01 30.79 -22.49
N GLU A 65 14.09 32.05 -22.06
CA GLU A 65 13.52 33.16 -22.82
C GLU A 65 14.50 33.63 -23.91
N HIS A 66 14.10 33.48 -25.18
CA HIS A 66 14.72 34.23 -26.27
C HIS A 66 13.65 34.77 -27.23
N ARG A 67 13.61 36.11 -27.34
CA ARG A 67 12.83 36.89 -28.33
C ARG A 67 11.35 36.50 -28.43
N GLY A 68 10.60 36.70 -27.34
CA GLY A 68 9.13 36.85 -27.39
C GLY A 68 8.32 35.63 -27.84
N THR A 69 8.93 34.45 -27.99
CA THR A 69 8.24 33.22 -28.40
C THR A 69 8.45 32.15 -27.33
N ARG A 70 7.38 31.70 -26.67
CA ARG A 70 7.46 30.59 -25.70
C ARG A 70 7.53 29.28 -26.46
N MET A 71 8.69 28.62 -26.43
CA MET A 71 8.88 27.29 -27.00
C MET A 71 9.24 26.32 -25.88
N CYS A 72 8.35 25.36 -25.58
CA CYS A 72 8.66 24.26 -24.68
C CYS A 72 9.42 23.19 -25.46
N ILE A 73 10.68 22.97 -25.12
CA ILE A 73 11.48 21.86 -25.65
C ILE A 73 11.42 20.73 -24.63
N ALA A 74 10.62 19.70 -24.89
CA ALA A 74 10.63 18.48 -24.09
C ALA A 74 11.79 17.60 -24.59
N SER A 75 12.84 17.48 -23.78
CA SER A 75 13.91 16.50 -24.02
C SER A 75 13.63 15.26 -23.16
N ALA A 76 13.28 14.15 -23.80
CA ALA A 76 13.20 12.86 -23.13
C ALA A 76 14.61 12.26 -23.05
N ALA A 77 15.29 12.46 -21.93
CA ALA A 77 16.54 11.75 -21.66
C ALA A 77 16.22 10.32 -21.17
N ARG A 78 16.70 9.31 -21.91
CA ARG A 78 16.65 7.91 -21.48
C ARG A 78 17.59 7.76 -20.28
N GLN A 79 17.06 7.70 -19.07
CA GLN A 79 17.89 7.33 -17.93
C GLN A 79 18.27 5.86 -18.08
N PRO A 80 19.56 5.50 -17.96
CA PRO A 80 19.93 4.10 -17.90
C PRO A 80 19.22 3.45 -16.71
N ASN A 81 18.74 2.22 -16.90
CA ASN A 81 18.17 1.44 -15.80
C ASN A 81 19.16 1.48 -14.64
N ARG A 82 18.76 2.13 -13.54
CA ARG A 82 19.52 2.07 -12.29
C ARG A 82 19.62 0.59 -11.96
N PRO A 83 20.83 0.02 -11.80
CA PRO A 83 20.95 -1.36 -11.35
C PRO A 83 20.12 -1.49 -10.08
N LYS A 84 19.20 -2.47 -10.03
CA LYS A 84 18.56 -2.85 -8.77
C LYS A 84 19.72 -3.07 -7.80
N GLY A 85 19.78 -2.25 -6.75
CA GLY A 85 20.75 -2.45 -5.67
C GLY A 85 20.61 -3.88 -5.13
N PRO A 86 21.56 -4.35 -4.31
CA PRO A 86 21.40 -5.64 -3.65
C PRO A 86 19.99 -5.72 -3.05
N ILE A 87 19.25 -6.80 -3.38
CA ILE A 87 17.95 -7.05 -2.79
C ILE A 87 18.21 -7.28 -1.31
N MET A 88 18.01 -6.22 -0.51
CA MET A 88 18.07 -6.32 0.94
C MET A 88 16.91 -7.22 1.36
N ALA A 89 17.20 -8.22 2.19
CA ALA A 89 16.15 -9.04 2.80
C ALA A 89 15.20 -8.11 3.57
N LYS A 90 13.91 -8.20 3.28
CA LYS A 90 12.87 -7.44 3.96
C LYS A 90 12.48 -8.10 5.27
N HIS A 91 11.98 -7.31 6.20
CA HIS A 91 11.32 -7.78 7.42
C HIS A 91 9.81 -7.57 7.35
N ILE A 92 9.05 -8.66 7.46
CA ILE A 92 7.58 -8.64 7.41
C ILE A 92 6.99 -8.90 8.79
N LEU A 93 6.20 -7.96 9.29
CA LEU A 93 5.44 -8.14 10.53
C LEU A 93 4.08 -8.76 10.22
N VAL A 94 3.80 -9.93 10.77
CA VAL A 94 2.50 -10.60 10.67
C VAL A 94 1.73 -10.40 11.98
N ILE A 95 0.75 -9.52 11.97
CA ILE A 95 -0.12 -9.21 13.11
C ILE A 95 -1.29 -10.19 13.11
N GLN A 96 -1.33 -11.06 14.11
CA GLN A 96 -2.27 -12.16 14.22
C GLN A 96 -3.30 -11.86 15.31
N GLY A 97 -4.58 -11.88 14.94
CA GLY A 97 -5.70 -11.47 15.79
C GLY A 97 -6.56 -12.60 16.36
N SER A 98 -6.28 -13.87 16.04
CA SER A 98 -7.10 -14.97 16.58
C SER A 98 -6.67 -15.30 18.01
N PRO A 99 -7.62 -15.39 18.96
CA PRO A 99 -7.35 -15.94 20.29
C PRO A 99 -7.15 -17.46 20.28
N THR A 100 -7.46 -18.14 19.17
CA THR A 100 -7.32 -19.59 19.07
C THR A 100 -5.96 -19.94 18.48
N LYS A 101 -5.04 -20.43 19.33
CA LYS A 101 -3.78 -21.03 18.89
C LYS A 101 -4.04 -22.25 18.01
N GLY A 102 -3.39 -22.33 16.85
CA GLY A 102 -3.68 -23.35 15.84
C GLY A 102 -5.05 -23.19 15.17
N GLY A 103 -5.70 -22.03 15.34
CA GLY A 103 -6.93 -21.68 14.64
C GLY A 103 -6.69 -21.38 13.16
N ASN A 104 -7.76 -21.24 12.39
CA ASN A 104 -7.66 -21.07 10.92
C ASN A 104 -6.82 -19.84 10.51
N ALA A 105 -7.02 -18.69 11.15
CA ALA A 105 -6.24 -17.48 10.85
C ALA A 105 -4.78 -17.59 11.33
N ASP A 106 -4.53 -18.30 12.42
CA ASP A 106 -3.16 -18.57 12.91
C ASP A 106 -2.39 -19.43 11.91
N MET A 107 -3.01 -20.50 11.40
CA MET A 107 -2.41 -21.36 10.38
C MET A 107 -2.18 -20.64 9.04
N LEU A 108 -3.07 -19.72 8.65
CA LEU A 108 -2.83 -18.86 7.48
C LEU A 108 -1.60 -17.98 7.69
N ALA A 109 -1.44 -17.39 8.87
CA ALA A 109 -0.27 -16.59 9.21
C ALA A 109 1.02 -17.42 9.13
N ASP A 110 1.02 -18.65 9.67
CA ASP A 110 2.17 -19.54 9.62
C ASP A 110 2.53 -19.93 8.18
N ALA A 111 1.55 -20.32 7.36
CA ALA A 111 1.78 -20.65 5.96
C ALA A 111 2.29 -19.45 5.15
N PHE A 112 1.78 -18.24 5.44
CA PHE A 112 2.29 -17.02 4.84
C PHE A 112 3.76 -16.75 5.21
N ILE A 113 4.12 -16.93 6.48
CA ILE A 113 5.50 -16.77 6.97
C ILE A 113 6.45 -17.74 6.26
N GLU A 114 6.06 -19.01 6.12
CA GLU A 114 6.84 -19.99 5.34
C GLU A 114 7.09 -19.50 3.90
N GLY A 115 6.09 -18.84 3.30
CA GLY A 115 6.20 -18.21 1.98
C GLY A 115 7.27 -17.13 1.94
N VAL A 116 7.19 -16.16 2.88
CA VAL A 116 8.15 -15.04 3.00
C VAL A 116 9.57 -15.55 3.20
N GLU A 117 9.76 -16.50 4.12
CA GLU A 117 11.08 -17.06 4.42
C GLU A 117 11.65 -17.84 3.23
N SER A 118 10.80 -18.55 2.48
CA SER A 118 11.23 -19.25 1.26
C SER A 118 11.69 -18.31 0.13
N ALA A 119 11.27 -17.04 0.16
CA ALA A 119 11.71 -16.01 -0.78
C ALA A 119 13.02 -15.30 -0.34
N GLY A 120 13.59 -15.69 0.80
CA GLY A 120 14.82 -15.10 1.35
C GLY A 120 14.60 -13.84 2.18
N ASN A 121 13.36 -13.55 2.56
CA ASN A 121 13.00 -12.49 3.49
C ASN A 121 12.83 -13.04 4.90
N THR A 122 12.59 -12.16 5.88
CA THR A 122 12.34 -12.54 7.27
C THR A 122 10.94 -12.14 7.69
N ALA A 123 10.33 -12.87 8.61
CA ALA A 123 9.04 -12.51 9.16
C ALA A 123 9.02 -12.66 10.69
N THR A 124 8.15 -11.90 11.34
CA THR A 124 7.87 -12.02 12.77
C THR A 124 6.37 -12.04 12.97
N LYS A 125 5.88 -13.04 13.71
CA LYS A 125 4.47 -13.15 14.08
C LYS A 125 4.22 -12.46 15.42
N LEU A 126 3.29 -11.52 15.45
CA LEU A 126 2.83 -10.84 16.66
C LEU A 126 1.38 -11.25 16.94
N THR A 127 1.18 -12.10 17.94
CA THR A 127 -0.15 -12.58 18.35
C THR A 127 -0.76 -11.64 19.37
N LEU A 128 -1.76 -10.84 18.95
CA LEU A 128 -2.39 -9.84 19.79
C LEU A 128 -3.19 -10.43 20.96
N ALA A 129 -3.59 -11.69 20.86
CA ALA A 129 -4.29 -12.37 21.96
C ALA A 129 -3.41 -12.62 23.18
N ASP A 130 -2.08 -12.62 23.01
CA ASP A 130 -1.09 -12.76 24.08
C ASP A 130 -0.66 -11.40 24.66
N MET A 131 -1.23 -10.30 24.15
CA MET A 131 -0.87 -8.92 24.50
C MET A 131 -2.00 -8.23 25.26
N ASN A 132 -1.64 -7.35 26.19
CA ASN A 132 -2.57 -6.48 26.86
C ASN A 132 -2.70 -5.17 26.08
N ILE A 133 -3.77 -5.04 25.29
CA ILE A 133 -4.12 -3.82 24.55
C ILE A 133 -5.50 -3.38 25.02
N ALA A 134 -5.53 -2.34 25.83
CA ALA A 134 -6.77 -1.73 26.27
C ALA A 134 -7.49 -1.04 25.10
N PRO A 135 -8.82 -0.86 25.15
CA PRO A 135 -9.56 -0.03 24.19
C PRO A 135 -9.08 1.42 24.17
N PHE A 136 -9.37 2.14 23.09
CA PHE A 136 -9.11 3.57 22.98
C PHE A 136 -9.89 4.38 24.03
N THR A 137 -9.17 5.20 24.81
CA THR A 137 -9.72 5.98 25.93
C THR A 137 -9.84 7.49 25.65
N GLY A 138 -9.46 7.96 24.45
CA GLY A 138 -9.38 9.38 24.13
C GLY A 138 -7.95 9.92 24.20
N TYR A 139 -7.70 10.94 25.02
CA TYR A 139 -6.40 11.61 25.08
C TYR A 139 -5.37 10.86 25.95
N ASP A 140 -5.80 10.29 27.07
CA ASP A 140 -4.92 9.59 28.02
C ASP A 140 -4.92 8.10 27.73
N GLN A 141 -4.00 7.66 26.88
CA GLN A 141 -3.85 6.26 26.50
C GLN A 141 -3.13 5.46 27.59
N PRO A 142 -3.58 4.23 27.91
CA PRO A 142 -2.89 3.37 28.86
C PRO A 142 -1.46 3.03 28.40
N ALA A 143 -0.54 2.95 29.37
CA ALA A 143 0.77 2.37 29.14
C ALA A 143 0.63 0.84 29.11
N ASP A 144 0.61 0.28 27.91
CA ASP A 144 0.44 -1.14 27.68
C ASP A 144 1.17 -1.58 26.40
N ASP A 145 0.87 -2.80 25.93
CA ASP A 145 1.64 -3.44 24.87
C ASP A 145 1.44 -2.80 23.48
N MET A 146 0.53 -1.82 23.35
CA MET A 146 0.36 -1.06 22.10
C MET A 146 1.64 -0.33 21.69
N THR A 147 2.49 0.08 22.66
CA THR A 147 3.79 0.69 22.38
C THR A 147 4.69 -0.27 21.60
N THR A 148 4.77 -1.52 22.06
CA THR A 148 5.53 -2.60 21.40
C THR A 148 4.98 -2.90 20.00
N VAL A 149 3.65 -2.88 19.82
CA VAL A 149 3.03 -3.06 18.50
C VAL A 149 3.47 -1.94 17.55
N MET A 150 3.39 -0.68 17.99
CA MET A 150 3.77 0.47 17.17
C MET A 150 5.25 0.44 16.78
N GLU A 151 6.15 0.10 17.71
CA GLU A 151 7.58 -0.01 17.44
C GLU A 151 7.87 -1.07 16.35
N GLN A 152 7.24 -2.24 16.44
CA GLN A 152 7.40 -3.29 15.43
C GLN A 152 6.79 -2.90 14.08
N MET A 153 5.63 -2.24 14.07
CA MET A 153 5.01 -1.74 12.83
C MET A 153 5.90 -0.72 12.12
N LYS A 154 6.56 0.18 12.86
CA LYS A 154 7.48 1.17 12.28
C LYS A 154 8.72 0.51 11.69
N ALA A 155 9.28 -0.48 12.39
CA ALA A 155 10.50 -1.17 12.00
C ALA A 155 10.34 -2.10 10.78
N ALA A 156 9.16 -2.65 10.55
CA ALA A 156 8.92 -3.60 9.46
C ALA A 156 8.88 -2.93 8.08
N ASP A 157 9.29 -3.64 7.03
CA ASP A 157 9.16 -3.21 5.64
C ASP A 157 7.76 -3.49 5.07
N GLY A 158 7.10 -4.51 5.60
CA GLY A 158 5.72 -4.86 5.27
C GLY A 158 4.93 -5.36 6.48
N ILE A 159 3.62 -5.16 6.43
CA ILE A 159 2.69 -5.50 7.52
C ILE A 159 1.54 -6.33 6.97
N VAL A 160 1.31 -7.48 7.58
CA VAL A 160 0.27 -8.43 7.18
C VAL A 160 -0.68 -8.63 8.34
N ILE A 161 -1.98 -8.51 8.09
CA ILE A 161 -3.00 -8.74 9.11
C ILE A 161 -3.62 -10.10 8.89
N ALA A 162 -3.57 -10.96 9.90
CA ALA A 162 -4.23 -12.25 9.93
C ALA A 162 -5.35 -12.25 10.97
N THR A 163 -6.60 -12.44 10.56
CA THR A 163 -7.76 -12.33 11.45
C THR A 163 -8.78 -13.45 11.21
N PRO A 164 -9.41 -13.99 12.27
CA PRO A 164 -10.71 -14.62 12.10
C PRO A 164 -11.77 -13.55 11.85
N THR A 165 -12.96 -13.94 11.37
CA THR A 165 -14.13 -13.06 11.41
C THR A 165 -15.01 -13.36 12.61
N TYR A 166 -15.30 -12.35 13.42
CA TYR A 166 -16.31 -12.40 14.47
C TYR A 166 -17.35 -11.32 14.19
N TRP A 167 -18.63 -11.71 14.16
CA TRP A 167 -19.72 -10.83 13.73
C TRP A 167 -19.43 -10.11 12.40
N MET A 168 -18.98 -10.89 11.40
CA MET A 168 -18.73 -10.43 10.03
C MET A 168 -17.59 -9.41 9.87
N GLN A 169 -16.77 -9.19 10.90
CA GLN A 169 -15.68 -8.20 10.88
C GLN A 169 -14.39 -8.75 11.52
N PHE A 170 -13.33 -7.93 11.50
CA PHE A 170 -12.08 -8.14 12.24
C PHE A 170 -12.34 -8.57 13.68
N SER A 171 -11.44 -9.38 14.21
CA SER A 171 -11.43 -9.73 15.64
C SER A 171 -11.33 -8.48 16.52
N ALA A 172 -11.84 -8.58 17.74
CA ALA A 172 -11.76 -7.50 18.73
C ALA A 172 -10.30 -7.09 19.01
N GLN A 173 -9.37 -8.04 18.98
CA GLN A 173 -7.93 -7.81 19.14
C GLN A 173 -7.37 -6.89 18.05
N ILE A 174 -7.68 -7.18 16.78
CA ILE A 174 -7.28 -6.32 15.66
C ILE A 174 -7.94 -4.94 15.80
N LYS A 175 -9.22 -4.89 16.20
CA LYS A 175 -9.94 -3.63 16.39
C LYS A 175 -9.34 -2.76 17.50
N ALA A 176 -8.99 -3.34 18.65
CA ALA A 176 -8.36 -2.64 19.75
C ALA A 176 -7.03 -1.99 19.33
N MET A 177 -6.22 -2.71 18.55
CA MET A 177 -5.00 -2.16 17.96
C MET A 177 -5.31 -1.04 16.95
N MET A 178 -6.23 -1.28 16.00
CA MET A 178 -6.60 -0.31 14.96
C MET A 178 -7.09 1.01 15.57
N ASP A 179 -7.99 0.93 16.54
CA ASP A 179 -8.61 2.09 17.17
C ASP A 179 -7.60 2.91 18.00
N ARG A 180 -6.42 2.34 18.29
CA ARG A 180 -5.32 2.99 19.03
C ARG A 180 -4.14 3.42 18.16
N LEU A 181 -4.23 3.25 16.83
CA LEU A 181 -3.27 3.89 15.94
C LEU A 181 -3.37 5.42 16.09
N PRO A 182 -2.25 6.13 16.29
CA PRO A 182 -2.29 7.57 16.50
C PRO A 182 -2.70 8.30 15.21
N PHE A 183 -3.30 9.49 15.35
CA PHE A 183 -3.81 10.25 14.20
C PHE A 183 -2.74 10.63 13.18
N ASP A 184 -1.49 10.78 13.62
CA ASP A 184 -0.31 11.06 12.81
C ASP A 184 0.42 9.80 12.33
N ALA A 185 -0.15 8.61 12.53
CA ALA A 185 0.43 7.34 12.10
C ALA A 185 0.72 7.27 10.59
N HIS A 186 0.08 8.13 9.79
CA HIS A 186 0.33 8.24 8.35
C HIS A 186 1.82 8.47 8.05
N ASP A 187 2.50 9.33 8.79
CA ASP A 187 3.90 9.66 8.48
C ASP A 187 4.85 8.50 8.79
N ASP A 188 4.62 7.82 9.90
CA ASP A 188 5.48 6.74 10.39
C ASP A 188 5.19 5.38 9.74
N LEU A 189 3.95 5.17 9.27
CA LEU A 189 3.49 3.89 8.71
C LEU A 189 3.20 3.93 7.21
N ALA A 190 3.48 5.03 6.51
CA ALA A 190 3.21 5.12 5.07
C ALA A 190 4.03 4.12 4.23
N GLY A 191 3.45 3.71 3.10
CA GLY A 191 4.16 3.05 2.00
C GLY A 191 4.59 1.60 2.23
N LYS A 192 4.24 1.01 3.38
CA LYS A 192 4.49 -0.40 3.72
C LYS A 192 3.84 -1.32 2.68
N GLU A 193 4.50 -2.43 2.35
CA GLU A 193 3.84 -3.52 1.62
C GLU A 193 2.87 -4.22 2.57
N SER A 194 1.71 -4.64 2.07
CA SER A 194 0.73 -5.22 2.97
C SER A 194 -0.13 -6.31 2.34
N ALA A 195 -0.68 -7.18 3.19
CA ALA A 195 -1.61 -8.21 2.78
C ALA A 195 -2.61 -8.50 3.91
N LEU A 196 -3.74 -9.10 3.54
CA LEU A 196 -4.80 -9.47 4.46
C LEU A 196 -5.08 -10.98 4.38
N LEU A 197 -5.06 -11.66 5.52
CA LEU A 197 -5.42 -13.07 5.65
C LEU A 197 -6.67 -13.17 6.55
N VAL A 198 -7.77 -13.64 5.98
CA VAL A 198 -9.06 -13.75 6.68
C VAL A 198 -9.50 -15.20 6.72
N ALA A 199 -9.93 -15.67 7.89
CA ALA A 199 -10.62 -16.94 8.04
C ALA A 199 -12.03 -16.73 8.60
N GLY A 200 -13.05 -17.25 7.91
CA GLY A 200 -14.43 -17.10 8.35
C GLY A 200 -15.36 -18.17 7.80
N ALA A 201 -16.47 -18.39 8.51
CA ALA A 201 -17.51 -19.32 8.10
C ALA A 201 -18.39 -18.75 6.97
N SER A 202 -18.34 -17.44 6.77
CA SER A 202 -19.11 -16.75 5.73
C SER A 202 -18.58 -17.08 4.32
N PRO A 203 -19.44 -16.94 3.30
CA PRO A 203 -19.02 -16.95 1.90
C PRO A 203 -17.98 -15.87 1.59
N GLU A 204 -17.18 -16.09 0.54
CA GLU A 204 -16.05 -15.23 0.17
C GLU A 204 -16.47 -13.80 -0.18
N ASP A 205 -17.60 -13.61 -0.87
CA ASP A 205 -18.14 -12.28 -1.22
C ASP A 205 -18.50 -11.45 0.02
N VAL A 206 -18.93 -12.12 1.09
CA VAL A 206 -19.24 -11.46 2.36
C VAL A 206 -17.96 -11.07 3.11
N LEU A 207 -16.93 -11.92 3.08
CA LEU A 207 -15.60 -11.58 3.62
C LEU A 207 -14.98 -10.41 2.86
N ALA A 208 -15.07 -10.43 1.53
CA ALA A 208 -14.56 -9.39 0.66
C ALA A 208 -15.25 -8.04 0.95
N LYS A 209 -16.59 -8.03 0.98
CA LYS A 209 -17.35 -6.81 1.22
C LYS A 209 -17.08 -6.19 2.59
N ASN A 210 -17.07 -7.01 3.64
CA ASN A 210 -17.07 -6.48 5.01
C ASN A 210 -15.68 -6.30 5.59
N VAL A 211 -14.71 -7.15 5.24
CA VAL A 211 -13.36 -7.14 5.83
C VAL A 211 -12.35 -6.57 4.86
N LEU A 212 -12.27 -7.10 3.63
CA LEU A 212 -11.30 -6.62 2.64
C LEU A 212 -11.59 -5.18 2.23
N GLY A 213 -12.83 -4.81 1.90
CA GLY A 213 -13.16 -3.43 1.53
C GLY A 213 -12.87 -2.42 2.65
N TYR A 214 -13.12 -2.80 3.91
CA TYR A 214 -12.78 -1.95 5.06
C TYR A 214 -11.25 -1.87 5.28
N TYR A 215 -10.51 -2.97 5.07
CA TYR A 215 -9.06 -2.99 5.10
C TYR A 215 -8.45 -2.09 4.01
N GLU A 216 -8.95 -2.16 2.78
CA GLU A 216 -8.51 -1.35 1.64
C GLU A 216 -8.68 0.14 1.93
N MET A 217 -9.84 0.54 2.45
CA MET A 217 -10.12 1.92 2.85
C MET A 217 -9.19 2.40 3.98
N CYS A 218 -9.06 1.63 5.07
CA CYS A 218 -8.26 2.06 6.22
C CYS A 218 -6.76 2.04 5.96
N PHE A 219 -6.23 0.97 5.40
CA PHE A 219 -4.78 0.78 5.27
C PHE A 219 -4.27 1.18 3.89
N GLY A 220 -5.00 0.85 2.82
CA GLY A 220 -4.62 1.20 1.45
C GLY A 220 -4.82 2.68 1.15
N GLU A 221 -6.06 3.16 1.27
CA GLU A 221 -6.43 4.54 0.90
C GLU A 221 -5.98 5.55 1.96
N SER A 222 -6.24 5.27 3.24
CA SER A 222 -5.89 6.23 4.30
C SER A 222 -4.38 6.18 4.59
N LEU A 223 -3.82 5.04 5.01
CA LEU A 223 -2.39 4.95 5.35
C LEU A 223 -1.44 4.83 4.14
N GLY A 224 -1.96 4.67 2.92
CA GLY A 224 -1.13 4.56 1.71
C GLY A 224 -0.33 3.26 1.63
N TRP A 225 -0.79 2.18 2.28
CA TRP A 225 -0.14 0.87 2.18
C TRP A 225 -0.31 0.28 0.78
N ARG A 226 0.74 -0.39 0.30
CA ARG A 226 0.75 -1.09 -0.98
C ARG A 226 0.23 -2.50 -0.79
N ILE A 227 -1.08 -2.66 -0.91
CA ILE A 227 -1.76 -3.95 -0.77
C ILE A 227 -1.35 -4.87 -1.92
N LYS A 228 -0.63 -5.94 -1.58
CA LYS A 228 -0.15 -6.97 -2.52
C LYS A 228 -1.20 -8.01 -2.84
N GLY A 229 -2.10 -8.29 -1.90
CA GLY A 229 -3.18 -9.26 -2.09
C GLY A 229 -3.85 -9.65 -0.78
N SER A 230 -4.76 -10.62 -0.89
CA SER A 230 -5.47 -11.16 0.27
C SER A 230 -5.79 -12.64 0.09
N VAL A 231 -5.89 -13.36 1.21
CA VAL A 231 -6.44 -14.72 1.25
C VAL A 231 -7.71 -14.70 2.09
N LEU A 232 -8.86 -14.96 1.44
CA LEU A 232 -10.16 -15.04 2.08
C LEU A 232 -10.56 -16.51 2.23
N ALA A 233 -10.15 -17.15 3.32
CA ALA A 233 -10.52 -18.51 3.65
C ALA A 233 -12.00 -18.55 4.09
N ALA A 234 -12.88 -18.76 3.12
CA ALA A 234 -14.33 -18.83 3.31
C ALA A 234 -14.79 -20.24 3.71
N GLY A 235 -15.92 -20.32 4.42
CA GLY A 235 -16.54 -21.59 4.82
C GLY A 235 -15.76 -22.39 5.88
N VAL A 236 -14.78 -21.79 6.56
CA VAL A 236 -14.03 -22.44 7.64
C VAL A 236 -14.58 -21.99 9.00
N PHE A 237 -15.08 -22.94 9.79
CA PHE A 237 -15.70 -22.67 11.08
C PHE A 237 -14.93 -23.31 12.22
N ALA A 238 -14.68 -24.62 12.14
CA ALA A 238 -13.97 -25.33 13.19
C ALA A 238 -12.47 -24.93 13.21
N PRO A 239 -11.83 -24.84 14.38
CA PRO A 239 -10.38 -24.64 14.47
C PRO A 239 -9.62 -25.67 13.64
N GLY A 240 -8.61 -25.22 12.89
CA GLY A 240 -7.77 -26.09 12.06
C GLY A 240 -8.40 -26.59 10.77
N GLN A 241 -9.68 -26.30 10.50
CA GLN A 241 -10.37 -26.74 9.28
C GLN A 241 -9.68 -26.24 8.00
N VAL A 242 -9.01 -25.09 8.05
CA VAL A 242 -8.27 -24.54 6.90
C VAL A 242 -7.17 -25.49 6.39
N ALA A 243 -6.67 -26.42 7.21
CA ALA A 243 -5.66 -27.40 6.81
C ALA A 243 -6.12 -28.34 5.68
N GLY A 244 -7.43 -28.59 5.58
CA GLY A 244 -8.03 -29.41 4.53
C GLY A 244 -8.41 -28.62 3.28
N THR A 245 -7.92 -27.39 3.12
CA THR A 245 -8.34 -26.45 2.07
C THR A 245 -7.13 -25.89 1.32
N PRO A 246 -7.30 -25.35 0.10
CA PRO A 246 -6.19 -24.75 -0.65
C PRO A 246 -5.71 -23.40 -0.08
N TYR A 247 -6.34 -22.87 0.98
CA TYR A 247 -6.04 -21.54 1.48
C TYR A 247 -4.65 -21.42 2.12
N LEU A 248 -4.10 -22.51 2.69
CA LEU A 248 -2.72 -22.50 3.19
C LEU A 248 -1.70 -22.34 2.06
N ASP A 249 -1.91 -23.03 0.94
CA ASP A 249 -1.03 -22.90 -0.22
C ASP A 249 -1.11 -21.50 -0.83
N LYS A 250 -2.33 -20.94 -0.94
CA LYS A 250 -2.53 -19.54 -1.36
C LYS A 250 -1.83 -18.55 -0.43
N ALA A 251 -1.87 -18.76 0.88
CA ALA A 251 -1.18 -17.90 1.85
C ALA A 251 0.34 -17.98 1.68
N ARG A 252 0.87 -19.19 1.47
CA ARG A 252 2.30 -19.41 1.20
C ARG A 252 2.75 -18.80 -0.12
N GLU A 253 1.94 -18.91 -1.17
CA GLU A 253 2.19 -18.28 -2.47
C GLU A 253 2.22 -16.77 -2.35
N LEU A 254 1.24 -16.16 -1.67
CA LEU A 254 1.21 -14.73 -1.41
C LEU A 254 2.44 -14.28 -0.59
N GLY A 255 2.87 -15.07 0.39
CA GLY A 255 4.08 -14.80 1.16
C GLY A 255 5.34 -14.72 0.31
N ARG A 256 5.47 -15.55 -0.73
CA ARG A 256 6.61 -15.52 -1.67
C ARG A 256 6.69 -14.26 -2.51
N GLU A 257 5.60 -13.51 -2.61
CA GLU A 257 5.59 -12.28 -3.39
C GLU A 257 6.25 -11.12 -2.64
N PHE A 258 6.29 -11.14 -1.31
CA PHE A 258 6.96 -10.11 -0.49
C PHE A 258 8.47 -10.18 -0.69
#